data_AF-A0A955IXB3-F1
#
_entry.id   AF-A0A955IXB3-F1
#
_cell.length_a   1.000
_cell.length_b   1.000
_cell.length_c   1.000
_cell.angle_alpha   90.00
_cell.angle_beta   90.00
_cell.angle_gamma   90.00
#
_symmetry.space_group_name_H-M   'P 1'
#
loop_
_entity.id
_entity.type
_entity.pdbx_description
1 polymer ?
#
loop_
_entity_poly.entity_id
_entity_poly.type
_entity_poly.pdbx_seq_one_letter_code
_entity_poly.pdbx_strand_id
1 'polypeptide(L)'
;MRTLGVKLLITALMLGACSQNASPPHQAAYEESGETGESNSRAAAIRSILRRKEADRRGSRNESADDSLIRSIPIDPQIEFLLHDQVFVDNVWQELRRFDADPHSIGPEVFQGIPVPTGFEHCVAVGCDKRWHCSGVLIASNAVLTASHCFCGGQNGACGPIRVAFGADIYSPDETVGVIGDPIAYSDCDGLPSTEHDLCILILERDVDFRPARLDRNSRVDQESSLRVAGFGLDEKGVAGIKLMAAVYIASSDCNSAESSGRYCCHAPYELVAGGPLLQDTCSGDSGGPAYLSSDTSTVAAITSRPICGDAQCGNGGVYVRVDRHIDWIMSIPGINW
;
A
#
# COMPACT_ATOMS: atom_id res chain seq x y z
N MET A 1 -2.47 1.76 17.63
CA MET A 1 -1.93 2.95 18.32
C MET A 1 -0.40 2.96 18.38
N ARG A 2 0.22 2.16 19.27
CA ARG A 2 1.65 2.22 19.70
C ARG A 2 2.77 1.92 18.67
N THR A 3 2.43 1.67 17.42
CA THR A 3 3.38 1.37 16.33
C THR A 3 3.15 2.23 15.08
N LEU A 4 1.99 2.89 15.00
CA LEU A 4 1.60 3.78 13.89
C LEU A 4 2.34 5.11 14.03
N GLY A 5 2.22 5.67 15.23
CA GLY A 5 3.32 6.42 15.82
C GLY A 5 4.52 5.51 16.01
N VAL A 6 5.41 5.54 15.01
CA VAL A 6 6.84 5.17 14.93
C VAL A 6 7.32 5.83 13.64
N LYS A 7 6.60 5.48 12.57
CA LYS A 7 6.98 5.69 11.18
C LYS A 7 6.66 7.13 10.75
N LEU A 8 5.66 7.78 11.37
CA LEU A 8 5.44 9.23 11.23
C LEU A 8 6.66 10.09 11.62
N LEU A 9 7.44 9.75 12.67
CA LEU A 9 8.68 10.48 12.97
C LEU A 9 9.74 10.23 11.92
N ILE A 10 9.96 8.96 11.58
CA ILE A 10 10.93 8.57 10.55
C ILE A 10 10.69 9.43 9.31
N THR A 11 9.44 9.53 8.82
CA THR A 11 9.09 10.35 7.65
C THR A 11 9.42 11.84 7.80
N ALA A 12 8.90 12.54 8.81
CA ALA A 12 9.05 14.01 8.81
C ALA A 12 10.52 14.44 9.02
N LEU A 13 11.32 13.61 9.70
CA LEU A 13 12.77 13.83 9.81
C LEU A 13 13.53 13.55 8.50
N MET A 14 13.03 12.61 7.68
CA MET A 14 13.56 12.36 6.33
C MET A 14 13.24 13.53 5.38
N LEU A 15 12.02 14.07 5.44
CA LEU A 15 11.57 15.16 4.58
C LEU A 15 12.15 16.53 4.99
N GLY A 16 12.30 16.79 6.29
CA GLY A 16 12.77 18.07 6.82
C GLY A 16 14.21 18.44 6.41
N ALA A 17 15.04 17.46 6.03
CA ALA A 17 16.41 17.68 5.61
C ALA A 17 16.56 18.32 4.21
N CYS A 18 15.54 18.22 3.35
CA CYS A 18 15.61 18.70 1.96
C CYS A 18 15.12 20.15 1.77
N SER A 19 14.71 20.87 2.83
CA SER A 19 14.11 22.21 2.70
C SER A 19 14.83 23.28 3.52
N GLN A 20 15.93 23.81 2.98
CA GLN A 20 16.30 25.22 3.12
C GLN A 20 17.36 25.68 2.12
N ASN A 21 17.24 26.93 1.67
CA ASN A 21 18.19 27.56 0.76
C ASN A 21 19.52 27.86 1.46
N ALA A 22 20.59 27.18 1.04
CA ALA A 22 21.97 27.53 1.40
C ALA A 22 22.87 27.46 0.16
N SER A 23 23.38 28.61 -0.29
CA SER A 23 24.36 28.66 -1.38
C SER A 23 25.68 27.99 -0.95
N PRO A 24 26.30 27.14 -1.77
CA PRO A 24 27.42 26.29 -1.33
C PRO A 24 28.75 27.06 -1.20
N PRO A 25 29.43 27.00 -0.04
CA PRO A 25 30.83 27.35 0.06
C PRO A 25 31.72 26.14 -0.30
N HIS A 26 32.52 26.29 -1.36
CA HIS A 26 33.58 25.38 -1.83
C HIS A 26 33.17 23.97 -2.34
N GLN A 27 33.49 23.74 -3.63
CA GLN A 27 33.58 22.40 -4.20
C GLN A 27 34.88 21.71 -3.75
N ALA A 28 34.77 20.54 -3.12
CA ALA A 28 35.80 19.50 -3.08
C ALA A 28 35.14 18.15 -2.76
N ALA A 29 35.60 17.07 -3.40
CA ALA A 29 35.16 15.68 -3.17
C ALA A 29 33.63 15.44 -3.25
N TYR A 30 33.10 15.39 -4.48
CA TYR A 30 31.77 14.84 -4.79
C TYR A 30 31.87 13.80 -5.93
N GLU A 31 32.68 12.77 -5.69
CA GLU A 31 32.78 11.57 -6.53
C GLU A 31 32.73 10.32 -5.62
N GLU A 32 32.04 9.28 -6.07
CA GLU A 32 31.90 7.95 -5.43
C GLU A 32 31.33 7.89 -3.99
N SER A 33 30.05 8.19 -3.82
CA SER A 33 29.19 7.46 -2.86
C SER A 33 27.74 7.38 -3.36
N GLY A 34 27.15 6.18 -3.29
CA GLY A 34 25.81 5.88 -3.81
C GLY A 34 24.69 6.00 -2.77
N GLU A 35 23.55 5.39 -3.05
CA GLU A 35 22.31 5.41 -2.24
C GLU A 35 22.53 5.05 -0.76
N THR A 36 23.52 4.19 -0.48
CA THR A 36 23.94 3.83 0.88
C THR A 36 24.44 5.02 1.70
N GLY A 37 25.05 6.03 1.08
CA GLY A 37 25.49 7.26 1.75
C GLY A 37 24.31 8.10 2.25
N GLU A 38 23.28 8.26 1.41
CA GLU A 38 22.09 9.04 1.76
C GLU A 38 21.25 8.32 2.84
N SER A 39 21.08 6.99 2.71
CA SER A 39 20.40 6.17 3.73
C SER A 39 21.09 6.25 5.10
N ASN A 40 22.43 6.28 5.15
CA ASN A 40 23.17 6.44 6.40
C ASN A 40 23.02 7.84 7.02
N SER A 41 23.05 8.89 6.21
CA SER A 41 22.79 10.27 6.67
C SER A 41 21.40 10.41 7.29
N ARG A 42 20.40 9.86 6.59
CA ARG A 42 19.00 9.77 7.01
C ARG A 42 18.82 9.02 8.35
N ALA A 43 19.45 7.86 8.50
CA ALA A 43 19.42 7.09 9.75
C ALA A 43 20.06 7.84 10.94
N ALA A 44 21.11 8.63 10.70
CA ALA A 44 21.76 9.44 11.73
C ALA A 44 20.84 10.54 12.30
N ALA A 45 20.10 11.26 11.43
CA ALA A 45 19.16 12.30 11.86
C ALA A 45 18.08 11.77 12.83
N ILE A 46 17.52 10.59 12.53
CA ILE A 46 16.48 9.96 13.37
C ILE A 46 17.05 9.58 14.74
N ARG A 47 18.25 8.95 14.78
CA ARG A 47 18.93 8.58 16.04
C ARG A 47 19.13 9.78 16.97
N SER A 48 19.52 10.92 16.41
CA SER A 48 19.76 12.16 17.16
C SER A 48 18.50 12.68 17.86
N ILE A 49 17.35 12.63 17.20
CA ILE A 49 16.10 13.20 17.74
C ILE A 49 15.42 12.25 18.75
N LEU A 50 15.58 10.93 18.61
CA LEU A 50 15.24 9.99 19.68
C LEU A 50 16.11 10.21 20.92
N ARG A 51 17.43 10.36 20.75
CA ARG A 51 18.39 10.63 21.85
C ARG A 51 18.08 11.94 22.57
N ARG A 52 17.75 13.01 21.84
CA ARG A 52 17.28 14.29 22.41
C ARG A 52 16.09 14.06 23.35
N LYS A 53 15.06 13.32 22.91
CA LYS A 53 13.87 13.08 23.74
C LYS A 53 14.14 12.19 24.95
N GLU A 54 15.09 11.25 24.87
CA GLU A 54 15.57 10.51 26.03
C GLU A 54 16.36 11.39 27.01
N ALA A 55 17.17 12.33 26.52
CA ALA A 55 17.92 13.28 27.36
C ALA A 55 16.99 14.26 28.09
N ASP A 56 16.01 14.83 27.39
CA ASP A 56 14.95 15.67 27.97
C ASP A 56 14.13 14.90 29.01
N ARG A 57 13.75 13.63 28.74
CA ARG A 57 13.07 12.75 29.72
C ARG A 57 13.93 12.43 30.95
N ARG A 58 15.25 12.39 30.82
CA ARG A 58 16.20 12.14 31.93
C ARG A 58 16.65 13.43 32.65
N GLY A 59 16.21 14.61 32.21
CA GLY A 59 16.61 15.91 32.77
C GLY A 59 18.10 16.25 32.59
N SER A 60 18.80 15.54 31.71
CA SER A 60 20.27 15.52 31.64
C SER A 60 20.79 16.46 30.55
N ARG A 61 20.94 17.74 30.87
CA ARG A 61 21.59 18.71 29.97
C ARG A 61 23.12 18.65 30.10
N ASN A 62 23.78 18.10 29.09
CA ASN A 62 25.19 18.34 28.78
C ASN A 62 25.27 18.62 27.28
N GLU A 63 25.56 19.86 26.90
CA GLU A 63 25.44 20.33 25.51
C GLU A 63 26.76 20.14 24.76
N SER A 64 26.70 19.52 23.57
CA SER A 64 27.82 19.36 22.64
C SER A 64 27.59 20.16 21.35
N ALA A 65 28.61 20.30 20.51
CA ALA A 65 28.49 21.05 19.26
C ALA A 65 27.47 20.43 18.29
N ASP A 66 27.42 19.10 18.18
CA ASP A 66 26.42 18.39 17.35
C ASP A 66 24.98 18.72 17.78
N ASP A 67 24.75 18.86 19.09
CA ASP A 67 23.42 19.13 19.66
C ASP A 67 22.85 20.49 19.20
N SER A 68 23.71 21.40 18.70
CA SER A 68 23.28 22.67 18.10
C SER A 68 22.73 22.51 16.67
N LEU A 69 23.32 21.67 15.83
CA LEU A 69 22.76 21.30 14.52
C LEU A 69 21.50 20.45 14.68
N ILE A 70 21.49 19.52 15.65
CA ILE A 70 20.33 18.64 15.92
C ILE A 70 19.10 19.46 16.36
N ARG A 71 19.30 20.65 16.95
CA ARG A 71 18.21 21.56 17.34
C ARG A 71 17.64 22.40 16.18
N SER A 72 18.32 22.51 15.03
CA SER A 72 17.78 23.25 13.87
C SER A 72 16.95 22.39 12.91
N ILE A 73 16.94 21.06 13.07
CA ILE A 73 16.09 20.15 12.30
C ILE A 73 14.61 20.39 12.68
N PRO A 74 13.73 20.81 11.76
CA PRO A 74 12.31 20.97 12.05
C PRO A 74 11.64 19.61 12.30
N ILE A 75 10.76 19.56 13.29
CA ILE A 75 9.86 18.43 13.54
C ILE A 75 8.45 18.92 13.17
N ASP A 76 7.74 18.19 12.32
CA ASP A 76 6.36 18.54 11.94
C ASP A 76 5.43 18.45 13.18
N PRO A 77 4.67 19.50 13.54
CA PRO A 77 3.74 19.46 14.67
C PRO A 77 2.71 18.32 14.60
N GLN A 78 2.34 17.84 13.40
CA GLN A 78 1.41 16.72 13.22
C GLN A 78 1.99 15.39 13.74
N ILE A 79 3.31 15.26 13.83
CA ILE A 79 3.99 14.05 14.31
C ILE A 79 4.50 14.18 15.75
N GLU A 80 4.65 15.41 16.26
CA GLU A 80 5.32 15.68 17.54
C GLU A 80 4.62 15.01 18.72
N PHE A 81 3.29 14.91 18.69
CA PHE A 81 2.52 14.25 19.75
C PHE A 81 2.88 12.75 19.89
N LEU A 82 3.19 12.09 18.77
CA LEU A 82 3.43 10.64 18.74
C LEU A 82 4.77 10.28 19.41
N LEU A 83 5.78 11.15 19.31
CA LEU A 83 7.05 11.06 20.06
C LEU A 83 6.84 10.95 21.59
N HIS A 84 5.67 11.35 22.13
CA HIS A 84 5.40 11.23 23.56
C HIS A 84 4.95 9.82 24.00
N ASP A 85 4.51 8.95 23.07
CA ASP A 85 4.36 7.53 23.40
C ASP A 85 5.75 6.90 23.61
N GLN A 86 5.89 6.01 24.59
CA GLN A 86 7.17 5.32 24.82
C GLN A 86 7.32 4.11 23.90
N VAL A 87 6.23 3.40 23.62
CA VAL A 87 6.27 2.19 22.78
C VAL A 87 6.45 2.56 21.30
N PHE A 88 6.10 3.81 20.93
CA PHE A 88 6.64 4.47 19.73
C PHE A 88 8.17 4.39 19.72
N VAL A 89 8.82 5.04 20.69
CA VAL A 89 10.28 5.21 20.71
C VAL A 89 11.00 3.86 20.72
N ASP A 90 10.48 2.90 21.49
CA ASP A 90 11.02 1.54 21.57
C ASP A 90 10.95 0.80 20.23
N ASN A 91 9.85 0.96 19.48
CA ASN A 91 9.65 0.36 18.16
C ASN A 91 10.49 1.06 17.07
N VAL A 92 10.69 2.39 17.10
CA VAL A 92 11.64 3.07 16.17
C VAL A 92 13.03 2.49 16.36
N TRP A 93 13.47 2.35 17.62
CA TRP A 93 14.76 1.75 17.94
C TRP A 93 14.85 0.28 17.48
N GLN A 94 13.75 -0.49 17.43
CA GLN A 94 13.78 -1.86 16.88
C GLN A 94 14.05 -1.88 15.37
N GLU A 95 13.37 -1.04 14.58
CA GLU A 95 13.59 -0.98 13.13
C GLU A 95 15.01 -0.45 12.80
N LEU A 96 15.49 0.58 13.52
CA LEU A 96 16.88 1.06 13.39
C LEU A 96 17.92 -0.04 13.70
N ARG A 97 17.65 -0.89 14.70
CA ARG A 97 18.54 -2.03 15.04
C ARG A 97 18.49 -3.17 14.01
N ARG A 98 17.44 -3.26 13.17
CA ARG A 98 17.40 -4.17 12.01
C ARG A 98 18.25 -3.63 10.86
N PHE A 99 18.12 -2.33 10.56
CA PHE A 99 18.98 -1.63 9.59
C PHE A 99 20.47 -1.71 9.96
N ASP A 100 20.82 -1.59 11.24
CA ASP A 100 22.20 -1.78 11.73
C ASP A 100 22.69 -3.24 11.66
N ALA A 101 21.78 -4.23 11.59
CA ALA A 101 22.14 -5.65 11.51
C ALA A 101 22.28 -6.15 10.05
N ASP A 102 21.50 -5.58 9.14
CA ASP A 102 21.63 -5.77 7.69
C ASP A 102 21.19 -4.49 6.96
N PRO A 103 22.14 -3.65 6.47
CA PRO A 103 21.83 -2.43 5.73
C PRO A 103 21.11 -2.66 4.39
N HIS A 104 21.03 -3.90 3.90
CA HIS A 104 20.29 -4.29 2.69
C HIS A 104 18.90 -4.87 2.99
N SER A 105 18.53 -5.04 4.27
CA SER A 105 17.22 -5.61 4.68
C SER A 105 16.02 -4.67 4.48
N ILE A 106 16.23 -3.47 3.92
CA ILE A 106 15.18 -2.52 3.51
C ILE A 106 15.26 -2.35 1.99
N GLY A 107 14.66 -3.29 1.26
CA GLY A 107 14.48 -3.22 -0.20
C GLY A 107 13.22 -2.40 -0.62
N PRO A 108 13.15 -1.85 -1.85
CA PRO A 108 12.03 -1.00 -2.33
C PRO A 108 11.18 -1.57 -3.50
N GLU A 109 10.19 -0.77 -4.00
CA GLU A 109 9.32 -0.93 -5.21
C GLU A 109 8.11 -1.91 -5.10
N VAL A 110 6.81 -1.57 -5.22
CA VAL A 110 6.06 -0.33 -5.58
C VAL A 110 6.21 0.76 -4.54
N PHE A 111 6.69 1.94 -4.94
CA PHE A 111 6.80 3.12 -4.08
C PHE A 111 7.36 2.77 -2.68
N GLN A 112 8.47 2.01 -2.68
CA GLN A 112 9.09 1.30 -1.53
C GLN A 112 8.45 -0.04 -1.07
N GLY A 113 7.77 -0.79 -1.95
CA GLY A 113 7.41 -2.21 -1.76
C GLY A 113 8.60 -3.16 -1.87
N ILE A 114 8.39 -4.38 -2.41
CA ILE A 114 9.42 -5.29 -2.93
C ILE A 114 8.86 -6.05 -4.16
N PRO A 115 9.64 -6.27 -5.25
CA PRO A 115 9.28 -7.22 -6.30
C PRO A 115 9.12 -8.65 -5.80
N VAL A 116 8.05 -9.34 -6.21
CA VAL A 116 7.70 -10.68 -5.73
C VAL A 116 7.74 -11.72 -6.87
N PRO A 117 8.93 -12.25 -7.23
CA PRO A 117 9.07 -13.30 -8.25
C PRO A 117 8.49 -14.65 -7.79
N THR A 118 8.21 -14.82 -6.49
CA THR A 118 7.45 -15.95 -5.94
C THR A 118 6.57 -15.46 -4.79
N GLY A 119 5.43 -16.14 -4.56
CA GLY A 119 4.40 -15.69 -3.62
C GLY A 119 3.33 -14.82 -4.29
N PHE A 120 2.20 -14.63 -3.61
CA PHE A 120 1.02 -13.92 -4.14
C PHE A 120 0.61 -14.45 -5.54
N GLU A 121 0.62 -15.77 -5.69
CA GLU A 121 0.31 -16.51 -6.92
C GLU A 121 -1.09 -16.17 -7.48
N HIS A 122 -2.06 -16.00 -6.59
CA HIS A 122 -3.43 -15.57 -6.88
C HIS A 122 -3.57 -14.08 -7.22
N CYS A 123 -2.56 -13.24 -6.97
CA CYS A 123 -2.58 -11.86 -7.46
C CYS A 123 -2.36 -11.85 -8.98
N VAL A 124 -3.28 -11.26 -9.73
CA VAL A 124 -3.30 -11.32 -11.20
C VAL A 124 -3.39 -9.93 -11.81
N ALA A 125 -2.88 -9.78 -13.03
CA ALA A 125 -3.11 -8.58 -13.82
C ALA A 125 -4.44 -8.70 -14.57
N VAL A 126 -5.17 -7.60 -14.66
CA VAL A 126 -6.53 -7.53 -15.22
C VAL A 126 -6.56 -6.46 -16.32
N GLY A 127 -7.12 -6.83 -17.47
CA GLY A 127 -7.05 -5.99 -18.66
C GLY A 127 -7.81 -6.55 -19.84
N CYS A 128 -7.27 -6.35 -21.04
CA CYS A 128 -7.85 -6.77 -22.31
C CYS A 128 -6.76 -7.03 -23.36
N ASP A 129 -7.14 -7.53 -24.53
CA ASP A 129 -6.24 -7.78 -25.68
C ASP A 129 -5.35 -6.59 -26.13
N LYS A 130 -5.60 -5.35 -25.64
CA LYS A 130 -4.83 -4.14 -25.99
C LYS A 130 -4.00 -3.52 -24.85
N ARG A 131 -4.29 -3.84 -23.59
CA ARG A 131 -3.60 -3.27 -22.41
C ARG A 131 -3.93 -4.02 -21.12
N TRP A 132 -3.04 -3.89 -20.15
CA TRP A 132 -3.32 -4.16 -18.75
C TRP A 132 -3.62 -2.82 -18.05
N HIS A 133 -4.61 -2.78 -17.16
CA HIS A 133 -5.05 -1.51 -16.53
C HIS A 133 -5.56 -1.63 -15.09
N CYS A 134 -5.74 -2.84 -14.58
CA CYS A 134 -6.07 -3.12 -13.19
C CYS A 134 -5.30 -4.37 -12.71
N SER A 135 -5.42 -4.64 -11.41
CA SER A 135 -5.03 -5.89 -10.76
C SER A 135 -6.28 -6.65 -10.30
N GLY A 136 -6.11 -7.87 -9.82
CA GLY A 136 -7.18 -8.74 -9.34
C GLY A 136 -6.66 -9.83 -8.43
N VAL A 137 -7.56 -10.63 -7.86
CA VAL A 137 -7.21 -11.80 -7.06
C VAL A 137 -8.07 -13.02 -7.40
N LEU A 138 -7.42 -14.15 -7.68
CA LEU A 138 -8.07 -15.46 -7.84
C LEU A 138 -8.67 -15.90 -6.50
N ILE A 139 -9.99 -16.10 -6.44
CA ILE A 139 -10.74 -16.48 -5.24
C ILE A 139 -11.31 -17.91 -5.31
N ALA A 140 -11.40 -18.48 -6.50
CA ALA A 140 -11.83 -19.85 -6.79
C ALA A 140 -11.13 -20.35 -8.07
N SER A 141 -11.20 -21.63 -8.45
CA SER A 141 -10.39 -22.16 -9.57
C SER A 141 -10.69 -21.52 -10.93
N ASN A 142 -11.87 -20.91 -11.10
CA ASN A 142 -12.26 -20.18 -12.29
C ASN A 142 -12.75 -18.73 -12.00
N ALA A 143 -12.50 -18.15 -10.82
CA ALA A 143 -13.09 -16.88 -10.44
C ALA A 143 -12.08 -15.87 -9.88
N VAL A 144 -12.09 -14.65 -10.41
CA VAL A 144 -11.23 -13.53 -10.00
C VAL A 144 -12.10 -12.40 -9.45
N LEU A 145 -11.77 -11.93 -8.25
CA LEU A 145 -12.33 -10.73 -7.64
C LEU A 145 -11.43 -9.52 -7.98
N THR A 146 -12.04 -8.40 -8.35
CA THR A 146 -11.38 -7.14 -8.72
C THR A 146 -12.35 -5.97 -8.47
N ALA A 147 -12.06 -4.76 -8.94
CA ALA A 147 -12.89 -3.58 -8.78
C ALA A 147 -13.87 -3.37 -9.96
N SER A 148 -15.01 -2.71 -9.72
CA SER A 148 -16.01 -2.42 -10.75
C SER A 148 -15.59 -1.27 -11.67
N HIS A 149 -14.90 -0.25 -11.14
CA HIS A 149 -14.43 0.88 -11.96
C HIS A 149 -13.41 0.47 -13.06
N CYS A 150 -12.81 -0.72 -12.96
CA CYS A 150 -11.97 -1.31 -14.00
C CYS A 150 -12.72 -1.57 -15.33
N PHE A 151 -14.06 -1.60 -15.30
CA PHE A 151 -14.92 -1.97 -16.42
C PHE A 151 -16.04 -0.96 -16.71
N CYS A 152 -16.58 -0.30 -15.65
CA CYS A 152 -17.57 0.76 -15.79
C CYS A 152 -17.05 1.98 -16.60
N GLY A 153 -17.95 2.88 -16.98
CA GLY A 153 -17.58 4.15 -17.65
C GLY A 153 -17.09 4.00 -19.09
N GLY A 154 -17.39 2.89 -19.76
CA GLY A 154 -17.06 2.66 -21.18
C GLY A 154 -15.66 2.10 -21.45
N GLN A 155 -14.89 1.78 -20.41
CA GLN A 155 -13.54 1.20 -20.56
C GLN A 155 -13.54 -0.07 -21.44
N ASN A 156 -14.55 -0.94 -21.30
CA ASN A 156 -14.66 -2.21 -22.04
C ASN A 156 -14.77 -2.03 -23.56
N GLY A 157 -15.64 -1.13 -24.02
CA GLY A 157 -16.04 -1.02 -25.44
C GLY A 157 -14.89 -0.64 -26.38
N ALA A 158 -13.86 0.02 -25.87
CA ALA A 158 -12.65 0.35 -26.63
C ALA A 158 -11.54 -0.71 -26.50
N CYS A 159 -11.56 -1.53 -25.44
CA CYS A 159 -10.47 -2.42 -25.06
C CYS A 159 -10.45 -3.72 -25.89
N GLY A 160 -11.62 -4.36 -26.07
CA GLY A 160 -11.74 -5.72 -26.62
C GLY A 160 -12.01 -6.76 -25.52
N PRO A 161 -11.89 -8.06 -25.82
CA PRO A 161 -12.07 -9.14 -24.86
C PRO A 161 -11.25 -8.95 -23.59
N ILE A 162 -11.87 -9.22 -22.43
CA ILE A 162 -11.23 -9.10 -21.12
C ILE A 162 -10.28 -10.28 -20.90
N ARG A 163 -9.11 -9.97 -20.32
CA ARG A 163 -8.05 -10.93 -20.02
C ARG A 163 -7.60 -10.84 -18.57
N VAL A 164 -7.15 -11.98 -18.06
CA VAL A 164 -6.44 -12.13 -16.79
C VAL A 164 -5.09 -12.78 -17.07
N ALA A 165 -4.01 -12.20 -16.54
CA ALA A 165 -2.66 -12.77 -16.63
C ALA A 165 -2.11 -13.16 -15.26
N PHE A 166 -1.47 -14.33 -15.23
CA PHE A 166 -0.84 -14.95 -14.07
C PHE A 166 0.69 -14.88 -14.17
N GLY A 167 1.36 -15.07 -13.04
CA GLY A 167 2.82 -14.93 -12.91
C GLY A 167 3.27 -13.60 -12.31
N ALA A 168 4.50 -13.17 -12.63
CA ALA A 168 5.14 -12.00 -12.01
C ALA A 168 5.41 -10.83 -12.97
N ASP A 169 5.15 -10.98 -14.28
CA ASP A 169 5.41 -9.98 -15.33
C ASP A 169 4.29 -10.04 -16.38
N ILE A 170 3.62 -8.92 -16.67
CA ILE A 170 2.55 -8.84 -17.70
C ILE A 170 3.07 -8.96 -19.14
N TYR A 171 4.36 -8.75 -19.36
CA TYR A 171 5.03 -8.87 -20.67
C TYR A 171 5.56 -10.29 -20.91
N SER A 172 5.68 -11.10 -19.86
CA SER A 172 6.06 -12.52 -19.90
C SER A 172 5.24 -13.35 -18.89
N PRO A 173 3.90 -13.40 -19.01
CA PRO A 173 3.05 -14.07 -18.04
C PRO A 173 3.14 -15.61 -18.12
N ASP A 174 2.97 -16.28 -16.99
CA ASP A 174 2.99 -17.75 -16.91
C ASP A 174 1.76 -18.36 -17.62
N GLU A 175 0.60 -17.72 -17.48
CA GLU A 175 -0.62 -18.04 -18.21
C GLU A 175 -1.45 -16.77 -18.49
N THR A 176 -2.21 -16.76 -19.59
CA THR A 176 -3.26 -15.76 -19.85
C THR A 176 -4.57 -16.46 -20.18
N VAL A 177 -5.67 -15.96 -19.61
CA VAL A 177 -7.00 -16.55 -19.65
C VAL A 177 -8.02 -15.47 -20.02
N GLY A 178 -9.01 -15.78 -20.85
CA GLY A 178 -10.15 -14.89 -21.09
C GLY A 178 -11.24 -15.02 -20.02
N VAL A 179 -12.17 -14.08 -20.04
CA VAL A 179 -13.37 -14.04 -19.19
C VAL A 179 -14.60 -14.42 -20.01
N ILE A 180 -15.51 -15.20 -19.44
CA ILE A 180 -16.80 -15.55 -20.07
C ILE A 180 -17.94 -14.66 -19.57
N GLY A 181 -18.78 -14.22 -20.50
CA GLY A 181 -19.88 -13.30 -20.23
C GLY A 181 -19.41 -11.89 -19.88
N ASP A 182 -20.31 -11.10 -19.29
CA ASP A 182 -20.03 -9.75 -18.81
C ASP A 182 -19.52 -9.79 -17.35
N PRO A 183 -18.63 -8.85 -16.94
CA PRO A 183 -18.17 -8.74 -15.56
C PRO A 183 -19.32 -8.53 -14.56
N ILE A 184 -19.32 -9.30 -13.47
CA ILE A 184 -20.40 -9.31 -12.47
C ILE A 184 -20.07 -8.29 -11.39
N ALA A 185 -20.49 -7.04 -11.61
CA ALA A 185 -20.39 -5.96 -10.63
C ALA A 185 -21.31 -6.17 -9.42
N TYR A 186 -20.95 -5.64 -8.24
CA TYR A 186 -21.86 -5.60 -7.08
C TYR A 186 -23.03 -4.63 -7.29
N SER A 187 -22.73 -3.47 -7.90
CA SER A 187 -23.71 -2.44 -8.27
C SER A 187 -23.58 -2.11 -9.75
N ASP A 188 -24.70 -1.98 -10.46
CA ASP A 188 -24.74 -1.68 -11.90
C ASP A 188 -23.93 -0.41 -12.25
N CYS A 189 -23.27 -0.41 -13.41
CA CYS A 189 -22.49 0.74 -13.90
C CYS A 189 -23.34 1.94 -14.37
N ASP A 190 -24.66 1.93 -14.17
CA ASP A 190 -25.66 2.80 -14.80
C ASP A 190 -25.79 4.20 -14.18
N GLY A 191 -24.68 4.94 -14.15
CA GLY A 191 -24.69 6.40 -13.91
C GLY A 191 -23.36 6.96 -13.44
N LEU A 192 -22.72 6.25 -12.50
CA LEU A 192 -21.35 6.37 -11.97
C LEU A 192 -21.14 5.09 -11.13
N PRO A 193 -19.91 4.56 -10.97
CA PRO A 193 -19.70 3.45 -10.05
C PRO A 193 -20.05 3.88 -8.62
N SER A 194 -20.81 3.05 -7.88
CA SER A 194 -20.95 3.24 -6.45
C SER A 194 -19.61 3.00 -5.78
N THR A 195 -18.93 4.08 -5.39
CA THR A 195 -17.57 4.01 -4.82
C THR A 195 -17.52 3.13 -3.57
N GLU A 196 -18.59 3.13 -2.78
CA GLU A 196 -18.82 2.35 -1.55
C GLU A 196 -18.80 0.81 -1.76
N HIS A 197 -19.11 0.35 -2.98
CA HIS A 197 -19.25 -1.07 -3.30
C HIS A 197 -18.49 -1.46 -4.59
N ASP A 198 -17.30 -0.90 -4.76
CA ASP A 198 -16.45 -1.07 -5.94
C ASP A 198 -15.79 -2.46 -6.03
N LEU A 199 -16.63 -3.49 -6.18
CA LEU A 199 -16.26 -4.90 -6.35
C LEU A 199 -16.88 -5.49 -7.61
N CYS A 200 -16.16 -6.38 -8.27
CA CYS A 200 -16.58 -7.09 -9.48
C CYS A 200 -15.97 -8.50 -9.52
N ILE A 201 -16.74 -9.49 -9.97
CA ILE A 201 -16.25 -10.85 -10.22
C ILE A 201 -16.15 -11.12 -11.73
N LEU A 202 -15.05 -11.76 -12.12
CA LEU A 202 -14.79 -12.29 -13.45
C LEU A 202 -14.81 -13.81 -13.39
N ILE A 203 -15.59 -14.45 -14.26
CA ILE A 203 -15.58 -15.91 -14.44
C ILE A 203 -14.67 -16.24 -15.63
N LEU A 204 -13.68 -17.09 -15.43
CA LEU A 204 -12.68 -17.46 -16.42
C LEU A 204 -13.21 -18.49 -17.44
N GLU A 205 -12.66 -18.50 -18.65
CA GLU A 205 -12.94 -19.49 -19.71
C GLU A 205 -12.68 -20.95 -19.31
N ARG A 206 -11.90 -21.18 -18.25
CA ARG A 206 -11.48 -22.49 -17.73
C ARG A 206 -11.09 -22.38 -16.25
N ASP A 207 -11.04 -23.51 -15.57
CA ASP A 207 -10.27 -23.63 -14.33
C ASP A 207 -8.76 -23.47 -14.60
N VAL A 208 -8.03 -22.91 -13.64
CA VAL A 208 -6.57 -22.70 -13.71
C VAL A 208 -5.84 -23.45 -12.60
N ASP A 209 -4.58 -23.83 -12.83
CA ASP A 209 -3.74 -24.56 -11.85
C ASP A 209 -2.95 -23.61 -10.93
N PHE A 210 -3.60 -22.53 -10.48
CA PHE A 210 -3.08 -21.58 -9.51
C PHE A 210 -3.91 -21.65 -8.22
N ARG A 211 -3.26 -21.58 -7.07
CA ARG A 211 -3.95 -21.71 -5.77
C ARG A 211 -4.76 -20.46 -5.43
N PRO A 212 -6.10 -20.55 -5.27
CA PRO A 212 -6.91 -19.39 -4.91
C PRO A 212 -6.61 -18.83 -3.52
N ALA A 213 -6.85 -17.54 -3.36
CA ALA A 213 -6.77 -16.85 -2.09
C ALA A 213 -7.94 -17.21 -1.18
N ARG A 214 -7.73 -17.18 0.14
CA ARG A 214 -8.83 -17.20 1.11
C ARG A 214 -9.41 -15.79 1.26
N LEU A 215 -10.68 -15.72 1.65
CA LEU A 215 -11.36 -14.48 2.01
C LEU A 215 -11.42 -14.34 3.54
N ASP A 216 -11.21 -13.14 4.06
CA ASP A 216 -11.51 -12.86 5.47
C ASP A 216 -13.02 -12.85 5.67
N ARG A 217 -13.54 -13.90 6.31
CA ARG A 217 -14.98 -14.07 6.61
C ARG A 217 -15.35 -13.64 8.02
N ASN A 218 -14.38 -13.26 8.85
CA ASN A 218 -14.56 -13.13 10.30
C ASN A 218 -14.06 -11.77 10.83
N SER A 219 -13.97 -10.76 9.97
CA SER A 219 -13.52 -9.41 10.32
C SER A 219 -12.16 -9.37 11.03
N ARG A 220 -11.22 -10.30 10.69
CA ARG A 220 -9.84 -10.31 11.23
C ARG A 220 -9.13 -8.99 10.94
N VAL A 221 -9.49 -8.31 9.86
CA VAL A 221 -9.00 -6.97 9.50
C VAL A 221 -9.15 -5.93 10.62
N ASP A 222 -10.18 -6.03 11.47
CA ASP A 222 -10.39 -5.11 12.61
C ASP A 222 -9.39 -5.34 13.77
N GLN A 223 -8.52 -6.36 13.67
CA GLN A 223 -7.45 -6.65 14.62
C GLN A 223 -6.04 -6.35 14.06
N GLU A 224 -5.94 -6.05 12.76
CA GLU A 224 -4.68 -5.74 12.09
C GLU A 224 -4.30 -4.26 12.27
N SER A 225 -3.00 -3.94 12.33
CA SER A 225 -2.51 -2.56 12.26
C SER A 225 -2.08 -2.14 10.85
N SER A 226 -2.08 -3.09 9.93
CA SER A 226 -1.40 -3.02 8.64
C SER A 226 -1.89 -4.15 7.73
N LEU A 227 -1.81 -3.94 6.43
CA LEU A 227 -2.09 -4.93 5.39
C LEU A 227 -0.84 -5.12 4.52
N ARG A 228 -0.78 -6.21 3.76
CA ARG A 228 0.09 -6.30 2.59
C ARG A 228 -0.76 -6.09 1.35
N VAL A 229 -0.35 -5.22 0.45
CA VAL A 229 -0.97 -5.07 -0.88
C VAL A 229 -0.07 -5.71 -1.91
N ALA A 230 -0.64 -6.30 -2.96
CA ALA A 230 0.10 -6.72 -4.14
C ALA A 230 -0.64 -6.33 -5.41
N GLY A 231 0.10 -6.02 -6.46
CA GLY A 231 -0.46 -5.56 -7.72
C GLY A 231 0.59 -5.37 -8.79
N PHE A 232 0.16 -4.80 -9.92
CA PHE A 232 0.95 -4.58 -11.13
C PHE A 232 0.93 -3.10 -11.57
N GLY A 233 0.53 -2.19 -10.68
CA GLY A 233 0.48 -0.75 -10.93
C GLY A 233 1.83 -0.09 -11.12
N LEU A 234 1.81 1.24 -11.28
CA LEU A 234 3.03 2.05 -11.46
C LEU A 234 3.93 2.00 -10.21
N ASP A 235 5.22 1.73 -10.42
CA ASP A 235 6.27 2.03 -9.45
C ASP A 235 6.53 3.54 -9.33
N GLU A 236 7.45 3.92 -8.43
CA GLU A 236 7.88 5.31 -8.25
C GLU A 236 8.65 5.93 -9.44
N LYS A 237 9.01 5.11 -10.45
CA LYS A 237 9.59 5.55 -11.74
C LYS A 237 8.51 5.76 -12.81
N GLY A 238 7.25 5.39 -12.54
CA GLY A 238 6.15 5.44 -13.49
C GLY A 238 6.10 4.24 -14.44
N VAL A 239 6.63 3.09 -14.04
CA VAL A 239 6.63 1.83 -14.80
C VAL A 239 5.65 0.85 -14.16
N ALA A 240 4.74 0.30 -14.96
CA ALA A 240 3.78 -0.72 -14.54
C ALA A 240 4.06 -2.08 -15.18
N GLY A 241 3.63 -3.15 -14.51
CA GLY A 241 3.55 -4.50 -15.09
C GLY A 241 4.44 -5.58 -14.48
N ILE A 242 5.32 -5.23 -13.55
CA ILE A 242 5.94 -6.23 -12.66
C ILE A 242 5.05 -6.41 -11.43
N LYS A 243 4.95 -7.63 -10.89
CA LYS A 243 4.23 -7.87 -9.63
C LYS A 243 5.07 -7.39 -8.45
N LEU A 244 4.56 -6.40 -7.75
CA LEU A 244 5.19 -5.75 -6.61
C LEU A 244 4.30 -5.89 -5.37
N MET A 245 4.88 -5.82 -4.17
CA MET A 245 4.16 -5.97 -2.88
C MET A 245 4.61 -4.93 -1.86
N ALA A 246 3.68 -4.24 -1.20
CA ALA A 246 3.99 -3.27 -0.14
C ALA A 246 3.25 -3.56 1.17
N ALA A 247 3.75 -3.00 2.28
CA ALA A 247 3.10 -3.04 3.59
C ALA A 247 2.49 -1.67 3.92
N VAL A 248 1.15 -1.59 3.92
CA VAL A 248 0.39 -0.35 4.18
C VAL A 248 -0.19 -0.35 5.59
N TYR A 249 -0.32 0.83 6.22
CA TYR A 249 -0.86 0.94 7.59
C TYR A 249 -2.33 1.32 7.55
N ILE A 250 -3.14 0.68 8.39
CA ILE A 250 -4.58 1.00 8.45
C ILE A 250 -4.75 2.32 9.19
N ALA A 251 -5.27 3.32 8.49
CA ALA A 251 -5.63 4.63 9.04
C ALA A 251 -7.06 4.62 9.62
N SER A 252 -7.96 3.84 9.03
CA SER A 252 -9.32 3.57 9.54
C SER A 252 -9.78 2.20 9.04
N SER A 253 -10.22 1.29 9.92
CA SER A 253 -10.55 -0.09 9.53
C SER A 253 -11.97 -0.27 9.00
N ASP A 254 -12.87 0.69 9.27
CA ASP A 254 -14.30 0.62 8.93
C ASP A 254 -14.92 1.97 8.50
N CYS A 255 -14.09 3.02 8.42
CA CYS A 255 -14.48 4.40 8.14
C CYS A 255 -15.56 5.01 9.08
N ASN A 256 -15.81 4.44 10.27
CA ASN A 256 -17.01 4.76 11.07
C ASN A 256 -17.15 6.20 11.57
N SER A 257 -16.06 6.97 11.58
CA SER A 257 -16.03 8.32 12.16
C SER A 257 -16.21 9.39 11.10
N ALA A 258 -16.96 10.45 11.41
CA ALA A 258 -17.13 11.59 10.52
C ALA A 258 -15.80 12.29 10.15
N GLU A 259 -14.77 12.15 10.99
CA GLU A 259 -13.40 12.55 10.64
C GLU A 259 -12.82 11.66 9.53
N SER A 260 -12.92 10.32 9.65
CA SER A 260 -12.49 9.39 8.60
C SER A 260 -13.25 9.62 7.29
N SER A 261 -14.59 9.63 7.33
CA SER A 261 -15.41 9.79 6.12
C SER A 261 -15.17 11.15 5.47
N GLY A 262 -15.07 12.23 6.27
CA GLY A 262 -14.84 13.59 5.77
C GLY A 262 -13.40 13.84 5.28
N ARG A 263 -12.39 13.17 5.85
CA ARG A 263 -10.97 13.33 5.46
C ARG A 263 -10.60 12.49 4.24
N TYR A 264 -11.19 11.30 4.10
CA TYR A 264 -10.77 10.31 3.10
C TYR A 264 -11.81 10.05 2.01
N CYS A 265 -13.06 10.50 2.20
CA CYS A 265 -14.22 10.15 1.38
C CYS A 265 -14.40 8.63 1.23
N CYS A 266 -14.32 7.96 2.38
CA CYS A 266 -14.67 6.56 2.54
C CYS A 266 -16.06 6.39 3.16
N HIS A 267 -16.60 5.18 3.08
CA HIS A 267 -17.98 4.82 3.41
C HIS A 267 -18.02 3.67 4.44
N ALA A 268 -18.71 3.91 5.55
CA ALA A 268 -18.85 2.92 6.63
C ALA A 268 -20.15 2.11 6.48
N PRO A 269 -20.16 0.79 6.77
CA PRO A 269 -19.06 -0.03 7.32
C PRO A 269 -18.29 -0.82 6.25
N TYR A 270 -18.42 -0.45 4.96
CA TYR A 270 -18.00 -1.23 3.80
C TYR A 270 -16.54 -1.04 3.40
N GLU A 271 -15.91 0.07 3.79
CA GLU A 271 -14.56 0.43 3.35
C GLU A 271 -13.59 0.59 4.52
N LEU A 272 -12.30 0.39 4.21
CA LEU A 272 -11.18 0.78 5.06
C LEU A 272 -10.26 1.74 4.30
N VAL A 273 -9.46 2.49 5.06
CA VAL A 273 -8.41 3.38 4.53
C VAL A 273 -7.06 2.86 5.00
N ALA A 274 -6.16 2.61 4.06
CA ALA A 274 -4.80 2.20 4.36
C ALA A 274 -3.78 2.92 3.48
N GLY A 275 -2.62 3.21 4.04
CA GLY A 275 -1.55 3.94 3.35
C GLY A 275 -0.27 3.98 4.19
N GLY A 276 0.83 4.29 3.55
CA GLY A 276 2.14 4.34 4.18
C GLY A 276 2.56 5.78 4.46
N PRO A 277 2.85 6.17 5.72
CA PRO A 277 3.52 7.45 5.96
C PRO A 277 4.92 7.50 5.33
N LEU A 278 5.46 6.37 4.85
CA LEU A 278 6.73 6.28 4.13
C LEU A 278 6.56 6.41 2.60
N LEU A 279 5.37 6.78 2.11
CA LEU A 279 4.95 6.74 0.68
C LEU A 279 4.71 5.32 0.13
N GLN A 280 4.73 4.29 0.99
CA GLN A 280 4.31 2.92 0.64
C GLN A 280 2.79 2.85 0.45
N ASP A 281 2.30 2.66 -0.76
CA ASP A 281 0.88 2.73 -1.09
C ASP A 281 0.56 2.00 -2.39
N THR A 282 -0.72 1.78 -2.69
CA THR A 282 -1.19 1.36 -4.01
C THR A 282 -1.17 2.52 -5.00
N CYS A 283 -0.79 2.25 -6.25
CA CYS A 283 -0.74 3.25 -7.31
C CYS A 283 -1.69 2.93 -8.48
N SER A 284 -1.69 3.78 -9.52
CA SER A 284 -2.53 3.54 -10.71
C SER A 284 -2.20 2.19 -11.34
N GLY A 285 -3.21 1.32 -11.47
CA GLY A 285 -3.08 -0.07 -11.94
C GLY A 285 -3.09 -1.14 -10.84
N ASP A 286 -2.92 -0.76 -9.56
CA ASP A 286 -3.19 -1.64 -8.41
C ASP A 286 -4.68 -1.71 -8.05
N SER A 287 -5.52 -0.86 -8.68
CA SER A 287 -6.99 -0.94 -8.69
C SER A 287 -7.48 -2.37 -8.89
N GLY A 288 -8.39 -2.84 -8.03
CA GLY A 288 -8.87 -4.22 -8.03
C GLY A 288 -7.91 -5.25 -7.40
N GLY A 289 -6.69 -4.84 -7.06
CA GLY A 289 -5.70 -5.69 -6.40
C GLY A 289 -6.05 -6.07 -4.96
N PRO A 290 -5.53 -7.19 -4.46
CA PRO A 290 -5.79 -7.67 -3.11
C PRO A 290 -4.97 -6.95 -2.02
N ALA A 291 -5.65 -6.60 -0.93
CA ALA A 291 -5.04 -6.25 0.35
C ALA A 291 -5.22 -7.41 1.35
N TYR A 292 -4.13 -8.07 1.71
CA TYR A 292 -4.05 -9.21 2.61
C TYR A 292 -3.80 -8.80 4.06
N LEU A 293 -4.26 -9.62 4.99
CA LEU A 293 -3.98 -9.49 6.43
C LEU A 293 -2.45 -9.54 6.70
N SER A 294 -1.91 -8.67 7.56
CA SER A 294 -0.46 -8.72 7.83
C SER A 294 -0.02 -9.99 8.57
N SER A 295 -0.96 -10.70 9.21
CA SER A 295 -0.78 -12.06 9.71
C SER A 295 -0.71 -13.17 8.65
N ASP A 296 -1.14 -12.95 7.40
CA ASP A 296 -1.36 -14.03 6.42
C ASP A 296 -1.34 -13.55 4.95
N THR A 297 -0.30 -13.91 4.19
CA THR A 297 -0.10 -13.56 2.77
C THR A 297 -1.07 -14.23 1.78
N SER A 298 -2.08 -14.95 2.28
CA SER A 298 -3.03 -15.72 1.46
C SER A 298 -4.48 -15.63 1.94
N THR A 299 -4.80 -14.66 2.82
CA THR A 299 -6.18 -14.28 3.16
C THR A 299 -6.40 -12.80 2.84
N VAL A 300 -7.28 -12.52 1.87
CA VAL A 300 -7.66 -11.17 1.42
C VAL A 300 -8.64 -10.55 2.41
N ALA A 301 -8.32 -9.35 2.88
CA ALA A 301 -9.13 -8.55 3.79
C ALA A 301 -9.97 -7.51 3.03
N ALA A 302 -9.42 -6.91 1.97
CA ALA A 302 -10.05 -5.87 1.18
C ALA A 302 -9.50 -5.85 -0.26
N ILE A 303 -10.18 -5.13 -1.15
CA ILE A 303 -9.80 -4.91 -2.55
C ILE A 303 -9.52 -3.42 -2.77
N THR A 304 -8.42 -3.08 -3.44
CA THR A 304 -8.03 -1.70 -3.77
C THR A 304 -9.08 -1.04 -4.66
N SER A 305 -9.66 0.10 -4.24
CA SER A 305 -10.62 0.86 -5.04
C SER A 305 -9.99 2.13 -5.64
N ARG A 306 -9.61 3.10 -4.81
CA ARG A 306 -9.29 4.48 -5.24
C ARG A 306 -8.36 5.18 -4.25
N PRO A 307 -7.65 6.25 -4.65
CA PRO A 307 -6.98 7.13 -3.69
C PRO A 307 -8.00 7.84 -2.77
N ILE A 308 -7.53 8.30 -1.60
CA ILE A 308 -8.31 9.17 -0.70
C ILE A 308 -8.64 10.52 -1.37
N CYS A 309 -9.79 11.11 -1.03
CA CYS A 309 -10.19 12.36 -1.68
C CYS A 309 -9.31 13.58 -1.34
N GLY A 310 -9.21 14.50 -2.30
CA GLY A 310 -8.28 15.64 -2.23
C GLY A 310 -6.86 15.29 -2.68
N ASP A 311 -6.54 14.00 -2.81
CA ASP A 311 -5.25 13.51 -3.27
C ASP A 311 -5.42 12.56 -4.47
N ALA A 312 -4.44 12.58 -5.36
CA ALA A 312 -4.35 11.68 -6.52
C ALA A 312 -2.91 11.17 -6.73
N GLN A 313 -2.02 11.45 -5.78
CA GLN A 313 -0.63 11.06 -5.82
C GLN A 313 -0.43 9.77 -5.04
N CYS A 314 0.21 8.79 -5.68
CA CYS A 314 0.55 7.52 -5.05
C CYS A 314 1.49 7.76 -3.87
N GLY A 315 1.19 7.14 -2.72
CA GLY A 315 1.96 7.27 -1.48
C GLY A 315 1.18 7.86 -0.32
N ASN A 316 0.04 8.52 -0.59
CA ASN A 316 -0.71 9.28 0.40
C ASN A 316 -1.93 8.53 0.98
N GLY A 317 -2.32 7.40 0.39
CA GLY A 317 -3.28 6.43 0.93
C GLY A 317 -4.41 6.05 -0.03
N GLY A 318 -4.78 4.77 0.00
CA GLY A 318 -5.92 4.21 -0.71
C GLY A 318 -7.15 3.96 0.18
N VAL A 319 -8.32 3.95 -0.46
CA VAL A 319 -9.57 3.40 0.05
C VAL A 319 -9.75 2.00 -0.55
N TYR A 320 -10.09 1.03 0.30
CA TYR A 320 -10.21 -0.38 -0.05
C TYR A 320 -11.57 -0.92 0.41
N VAL A 321 -12.25 -1.67 -0.46
CA VAL A 321 -13.57 -2.25 -0.14
C VAL A 321 -13.38 -3.56 0.61
N ARG A 322 -13.98 -3.67 1.81
CA ARG A 322 -13.81 -4.80 2.73
C ARG A 322 -14.45 -6.08 2.19
N VAL A 323 -13.69 -7.16 2.15
CA VAL A 323 -14.19 -8.48 1.71
C VAL A 323 -15.20 -9.06 2.69
N ASP A 324 -14.98 -8.91 4.01
CA ASP A 324 -15.84 -9.48 5.05
C ASP A 324 -17.28 -8.95 5.03
N ARG A 325 -17.49 -7.76 4.46
CA ARG A 325 -18.81 -7.12 4.29
C ARG A 325 -19.58 -7.58 3.06
N HIS A 326 -18.93 -8.26 2.13
CA HIS A 326 -19.50 -8.64 0.83
C HIS A 326 -19.50 -10.16 0.59
N ILE A 327 -19.12 -10.96 1.61
CA ILE A 327 -19.05 -12.43 1.54
C ILE A 327 -20.32 -13.08 1.00
N ASP A 328 -21.50 -12.66 1.47
CA ASP A 328 -22.76 -13.28 1.07
C ASP A 328 -23.10 -13.02 -0.42
N TRP A 329 -22.72 -11.84 -0.94
CA TRP A 329 -22.79 -11.56 -2.38
C TRP A 329 -21.80 -12.42 -3.17
N ILE A 330 -20.52 -12.44 -2.78
CA ILE A 330 -19.47 -13.26 -3.43
C ILE A 330 -19.88 -14.74 -3.49
N MET A 331 -20.45 -15.26 -2.40
CA MET A 331 -20.91 -16.66 -2.29
C MET A 331 -22.22 -16.94 -3.04
N SER A 332 -22.96 -15.91 -3.46
CA SER A 332 -24.22 -16.06 -4.21
C SER A 332 -24.03 -16.14 -5.74
N ILE A 333 -22.84 -15.78 -6.24
CA ILE A 333 -22.59 -15.69 -7.69
C ILE A 333 -22.53 -17.10 -8.33
N PRO A 334 -23.39 -17.40 -9.32
CA PRO A 334 -23.41 -18.70 -9.99
C PRO A 334 -22.21 -18.86 -10.93
N GLY A 335 -21.78 -20.11 -11.13
CA GLY A 335 -20.69 -20.45 -12.05
C GLY A 335 -19.28 -20.40 -11.44
N ILE A 336 -19.15 -20.05 -10.15
CA ILE A 336 -17.88 -20.14 -9.43
C ILE A 336 -17.59 -21.59 -8.99
N ASN A 337 -16.40 -22.07 -9.32
CA ASN A 337 -15.85 -23.37 -8.92
C ASN A 337 -14.94 -23.20 -7.68
N TRP A 338 -15.43 -23.59 -6.50
CA TRP A 338 -14.76 -23.42 -5.19
C TRP A 338 -13.88 -24.61 -4.78
#